data_AF-A0A1X6YF49-F1
#
_entry.id   AF-A0A1X6YF49-F1
#
_cell.length_a   1.000
_cell.length_b   1.000
_cell.length_c   1.000
_cell.angle_alpha   90.00
_cell.angle_beta   90.00
_cell.angle_gamma   90.00
#
_symmetry.space_group_name_H-M   'P 1'
#
loop_
_entity.id
_entity.type
_entity.pdbx_description
1 polymer ?
#
loop_
_entity_poly.entity_id
_entity_poly.type
_entity_poly.pdbx_seq_one_letter_code
_entity_poly.pdbx_strand_id
1 'polypeptide(L)'
;MRFVKAISVACLGLMAGCVSPGPEVVARLGDNPALGGGSYSTGGGITVAADMRNYEGRTMVCGVWAKSRQQSILTKMVEPQLLGTGSVSIGSETVLRGLGFMREVAPAADYGGLAADCVVTGRAWRAGDEARAPVVRIPRQQLVNEADADGGDAGGVIVYFRADGPGAGTR
;
A
#
# COMPACT_ATOMS: atom_id res chain seq x y z
N MET A 1 -58.31 8.39 39.08
CA MET A 1 -56.90 8.81 39.24
C MET A 1 -56.10 7.55 39.55
N ARG A 2 -55.03 7.11 38.89
CA ARG A 2 -54.20 7.60 37.77
C ARG A 2 -53.56 6.34 37.15
N PHE A 3 -53.55 6.24 35.81
CA PHE A 3 -52.83 5.21 35.06
C PHE A 3 -51.32 5.46 35.15
N VAL A 4 -50.53 4.49 35.60
CA VAL A 4 -49.06 4.55 35.53
C VAL A 4 -48.63 4.00 34.17
N LYS A 5 -48.19 4.90 33.29
CA LYS A 5 -47.73 4.59 31.94
C LYS A 5 -46.23 4.28 32.02
N ALA A 6 -45.84 3.05 31.70
CA ALA A 6 -44.45 2.64 31.59
C ALA A 6 -43.76 3.41 30.43
N ILE A 7 -42.64 4.08 30.73
CA ILE A 7 -41.79 4.73 29.75
C ILE A 7 -40.62 3.78 29.48
N SER A 8 -40.69 3.03 28.38
CA SER A 8 -39.58 2.27 27.84
C SER A 8 -38.60 3.23 27.16
N VAL A 9 -37.39 3.34 27.69
CA VAL A 9 -36.28 4.03 27.03
C VAL A 9 -35.56 3.01 26.15
N ALA A 10 -35.75 3.12 24.84
CA ALA A 10 -35.00 2.34 23.85
C ALA A 10 -33.66 3.01 23.56
N CYS A 11 -32.58 2.44 24.09
CA CYS A 11 -31.21 2.83 23.77
C CYS A 11 -30.84 2.27 22.38
N LEU A 12 -30.76 3.12 21.37
CA LEU A 12 -30.22 2.79 20.05
C LEU A 12 -28.69 2.78 20.12
N GLY A 13 -28.10 1.58 20.16
CA GLY A 13 -26.66 1.37 20.06
C GLY A 13 -26.16 1.58 18.63
N LEU A 14 -25.30 2.58 18.44
CA LEU A 14 -24.50 2.75 17.22
C LEU A 14 -23.34 1.76 17.25
N MET A 15 -23.45 0.67 16.49
CA MET A 15 -22.34 -0.24 16.24
C MET A 15 -21.39 0.41 15.22
N ALA A 16 -20.29 0.99 15.70
CA ALA A 16 -19.14 1.36 14.89
C ALA A 16 -18.44 0.07 14.44
N GLY A 17 -18.78 -0.43 13.25
CA GLY A 17 -18.09 -1.54 12.63
C GLY A 17 -16.72 -1.11 12.13
N CYS A 18 -15.66 -1.53 12.82
CA CYS A 18 -14.32 -1.53 12.24
C CYS A 18 -14.30 -2.54 11.08
N VAL A 19 -14.23 -2.05 9.84
CA VAL A 19 -14.01 -2.90 8.67
C VAL A 19 -12.58 -3.44 8.75
N SER A 20 -12.43 -4.72 9.08
CA SER A 20 -11.17 -5.43 8.92
C SER A 20 -10.84 -5.61 7.43
N PRO A 21 -9.57 -5.51 7.02
CA PRO A 21 -9.17 -5.89 5.65
C PRO A 21 -9.54 -7.36 5.40
N GLY A 22 -10.09 -7.64 4.21
CA GLY A 22 -10.60 -8.97 3.82
C GLY A 22 -9.53 -10.05 3.73
N PRO A 23 -9.92 -11.32 3.47
CA PRO A 23 -9.01 -12.45 3.41
C PRO A 23 -7.88 -12.20 2.41
N GLU A 24 -6.66 -12.54 2.81
CA GLU A 24 -5.46 -12.48 1.98
C GLU A 24 -5.55 -13.59 0.92
N VAL A 25 -5.80 -13.20 -0.33
CA VAL A 25 -5.89 -14.11 -1.47
C VAL A 25 -4.58 -14.01 -2.24
N VAL A 26 -3.97 -15.13 -2.61
CA VAL A 26 -2.81 -15.13 -3.50
C VAL A 26 -3.27 -15.25 -4.94
N ALA A 27 -2.81 -14.37 -5.82
CA ALA A 27 -3.07 -14.45 -7.26
C ALA A 27 -1.86 -14.05 -8.08
N ARG A 28 -1.74 -14.55 -9.31
CA ARG A 28 -0.71 -14.06 -10.24
C ARG A 28 -1.07 -12.69 -10.77
N LEU A 29 -0.10 -11.78 -10.83
CA LEU A 29 -0.20 -10.54 -11.59
C LEU A 29 -0.42 -10.87 -13.07
N GLY A 30 -1.15 -9.99 -13.76
CA GLY A 30 -1.29 -10.01 -15.21
C GLY A 30 0.03 -9.69 -15.90
N ASP A 31 0.01 -9.68 -17.22
CA ASP A 31 1.23 -9.53 -18.02
C ASP A 31 1.85 -8.13 -17.95
N ASN A 32 1.04 -7.11 -17.65
CA ASN A 32 1.47 -5.71 -17.60
C ASN A 32 0.93 -5.01 -16.34
N PRO A 33 1.42 -5.36 -15.14
CA PRO A 33 0.93 -4.74 -13.91
C PRO A 33 1.32 -3.27 -13.85
N ALA A 34 0.48 -2.46 -13.19
CA ALA A 34 0.80 -1.05 -13.00
C ALA A 34 2.01 -0.89 -12.09
N LEU A 35 2.99 -0.11 -12.53
CA LEU A 35 4.22 0.13 -11.78
C LEU A 35 4.21 1.52 -11.14
N GLY A 36 4.70 1.58 -9.90
CA GLY A 36 5.01 2.81 -9.19
C GLY A 36 6.22 2.60 -8.29
N GLY A 37 6.48 3.60 -7.43
CA GLY A 37 7.61 3.53 -6.50
C GLY A 37 8.36 4.85 -6.40
N GLY A 38 9.65 4.73 -6.12
CA GLY A 38 10.55 5.88 -6.09
C GLY A 38 11.98 5.55 -5.65
N SER A 39 12.83 6.56 -5.68
CA SER A 39 14.24 6.48 -5.27
C SER A 39 14.51 7.14 -3.92
N TYR A 40 15.55 6.68 -3.23
CA TYR A 40 16.05 7.35 -2.03
C TYR A 40 17.17 8.33 -2.39
N SER A 41 17.30 9.43 -1.63
CA SER A 41 18.37 10.41 -1.82
C SER A 41 19.78 9.84 -1.62
N THR A 42 19.89 8.72 -0.90
CA THR A 42 21.14 8.00 -0.62
C THR A 42 21.44 6.87 -1.60
N GLY A 43 20.60 6.68 -2.64
CA GLY A 43 20.70 5.60 -3.62
C GLY A 43 19.75 4.43 -3.33
N GLY A 44 19.54 3.60 -4.34
CA GLY A 44 18.51 2.56 -4.32
C GLY A 44 17.10 3.11 -4.46
N GLY A 45 16.10 2.27 -4.17
CA GLY A 45 14.70 2.63 -4.39
C GLY A 45 13.76 1.44 -4.23
N ILE A 46 12.47 1.74 -4.29
CA ILE A 46 11.37 0.78 -4.22
C ILE A 46 10.63 0.78 -5.54
N THR A 47 10.25 -0.41 -6.00
CA THR A 47 9.26 -0.60 -7.07
C THR A 47 8.06 -1.32 -6.47
N VAL A 48 6.85 -0.87 -6.81
CA VAL A 48 5.61 -1.59 -6.52
C VAL A 48 4.95 -1.94 -7.83
N ALA A 49 4.52 -3.18 -7.97
CA ALA A 49 3.72 -3.66 -9.10
C ALA A 49 2.34 -4.09 -8.58
N ALA A 50 1.28 -3.58 -9.19
CA ALA A 50 -0.08 -3.87 -8.74
C ALA A 50 -1.07 -4.05 -9.88
N ASP A 51 -2.04 -4.92 -9.66
CA ASP A 51 -3.20 -5.14 -10.51
C ASP A 51 -4.50 -4.96 -9.76
N MET A 52 -5.56 -4.70 -10.53
CA MET A 52 -6.93 -4.71 -10.06
C MET A 52 -7.73 -5.78 -10.80
N ARG A 53 -8.59 -6.49 -10.08
CA ARG A 53 -9.52 -7.46 -10.68
C ARG A 53 -10.84 -7.52 -9.94
N ASN A 54 -11.86 -8.04 -10.62
CA ASN A 54 -13.14 -8.34 -10.01
C ASN A 54 -13.00 -9.60 -9.13
N TYR A 55 -13.47 -9.51 -7.90
CA TYR A 55 -13.66 -10.63 -7.00
C TYR A 55 -15.04 -10.49 -6.37
N GLU A 56 -15.98 -11.37 -6.76
CA GLU A 56 -17.36 -11.38 -6.24
C GLU A 56 -18.07 -10.02 -6.33
N GLY A 57 -17.87 -9.27 -7.43
CA GLY A 57 -18.46 -7.95 -7.64
C GLY A 57 -17.74 -6.82 -6.89
N ARG A 58 -16.61 -7.12 -6.26
CA ARG A 58 -15.76 -6.18 -5.52
C ARG A 58 -14.43 -5.99 -6.21
N THR A 59 -13.85 -4.82 -5.98
CA THR A 59 -12.50 -4.52 -6.48
C THR A 59 -11.48 -5.18 -5.56
N MET A 60 -10.69 -6.10 -6.11
CA MET A 60 -9.55 -6.69 -5.43
C MET A 60 -8.26 -6.12 -6.00
N VAL A 61 -7.34 -5.73 -5.12
CA VAL A 61 -6.01 -5.22 -5.47
C VAL A 61 -4.99 -6.28 -5.11
N CYS A 62 -4.18 -6.68 -6.08
CA CYS A 62 -3.07 -7.63 -5.88
C CYS A 62 -1.76 -6.90 -6.14
N GLY A 63 -0.73 -7.15 -5.33
CA GLY A 63 0.56 -6.54 -5.61
C GLY A 63 1.76 -7.19 -4.94
N VAL A 64 2.92 -6.79 -5.45
CA VAL A 64 4.23 -7.08 -4.89
C VAL A 64 5.04 -5.78 -4.82
N TRP A 65 6.06 -5.78 -3.99
CA TRP A 65 7.06 -4.72 -3.98
C TRP A 65 8.47 -5.31 -4.01
N ALA A 66 9.43 -4.51 -4.47
CA ALA A 66 10.83 -4.86 -4.49
C ALA A 66 11.66 -3.67 -4.03
N LYS A 67 12.84 -3.94 -3.47
CA LYS A 67 13.86 -2.93 -3.17
C LYS A 67 15.13 -3.17 -3.94
N SER A 68 15.80 -2.09 -4.33
CA SER A 68 17.07 -2.19 -5.05
C SER A 68 18.10 -3.05 -4.31
N ARG A 69 18.94 -3.78 -5.07
CA ARG A 69 20.05 -4.54 -4.49
C ARG A 69 21.14 -3.65 -3.91
N GLN A 70 21.27 -2.42 -4.42
CA GLN A 70 22.23 -1.42 -3.96
C GLN A 70 21.62 -0.49 -2.89
N GLN A 71 20.64 -0.97 -2.12
CA GLN A 71 19.99 -0.17 -1.09
C GLN A 71 20.99 0.24 -0.01
N SER A 72 21.04 1.54 0.30
CA SER A 72 21.90 2.05 1.37
C SER A 72 21.51 1.43 2.72
N ILE A 73 22.50 1.16 3.58
CA ILE A 73 22.26 0.69 4.95
C ILE A 73 21.41 1.70 5.74
N LEU A 74 21.51 2.99 5.39
CA LEU A 74 20.75 4.11 5.96
C LEU A 74 19.25 4.07 5.64
N THR A 75 18.79 3.09 4.87
CA THR A 75 17.40 2.92 4.46
C THR A 75 16.90 1.51 4.69
N LYS A 76 17.63 0.73 5.50
CA LYS A 76 17.18 -0.59 5.91
C LYS A 76 16.00 -0.44 6.88
N MET A 77 14.94 -1.23 6.70
CA MET A 77 13.74 -1.27 7.56
C MET A 77 12.80 -0.05 7.47
N VAL A 78 13.02 0.87 6.53
CA VAL A 78 12.09 2.00 6.29
C VAL A 78 10.91 1.61 5.41
N GLU A 79 10.95 0.43 4.80
CA GLU A 79 9.95 -0.05 3.85
C GLU A 79 8.54 -0.16 4.45
N PRO A 80 8.33 -0.67 5.68
CA PRO A 80 7.00 -0.69 6.30
C PRO A 80 6.39 0.71 6.45
N GLN A 81 7.19 1.69 6.88
CA GLN A 81 6.75 3.09 6.98
C GLN A 81 6.38 3.63 5.60
N LEU A 82 7.27 3.44 4.63
CA LEU A 82 7.10 3.94 3.27
C LEU A 82 5.86 3.35 2.59
N LEU A 83 5.74 2.02 2.58
CA LEU A 83 4.62 1.30 1.97
C LEU A 83 3.30 1.58 2.71
N GLY A 84 3.34 1.82 4.02
CA GLY A 84 2.18 2.22 4.81
C GLY A 84 1.52 3.52 4.33
N THR A 85 2.31 4.44 3.76
CA THR A 85 1.78 5.69 3.18
C THR A 85 1.34 5.57 1.72
N GLY A 86 1.61 4.43 1.09
CA GLY A 86 1.31 4.18 -0.31
C GLY A 86 -0.19 4.03 -0.58
N SER A 87 -0.57 4.14 -1.85
CA SER A 87 -1.95 3.98 -2.30
C SER A 87 -2.06 3.45 -3.72
N VAL A 88 -3.18 2.80 -4.00
CA VAL A 88 -3.62 2.43 -5.35
C VAL A 88 -4.89 3.20 -5.67
N SER A 89 -4.94 3.79 -6.87
CA SER A 89 -6.06 4.58 -7.36
C SER A 89 -6.47 4.18 -8.77
N ILE A 90 -7.70 4.46 -9.13
CA ILE A 90 -8.23 4.25 -10.48
C ILE A 90 -8.89 5.55 -10.97
N GLY A 91 -8.23 6.25 -11.91
CA GLY A 91 -8.56 7.65 -12.21
C GLY A 91 -8.34 8.54 -10.99
N SER A 92 -9.37 9.25 -10.55
CA SER A 92 -9.32 10.13 -9.37
C SER A 92 -9.72 9.47 -8.05
N GLU A 93 -10.14 8.20 -8.08
CA GLU A 93 -10.64 7.48 -6.90
C GLU A 93 -9.52 6.65 -6.26
N THR A 94 -9.19 6.91 -4.99
CA THR A 94 -8.31 6.04 -4.22
C THR A 94 -9.07 4.78 -3.81
N VAL A 95 -8.56 3.62 -4.26
CA VAL A 95 -9.17 2.31 -4.05
C VAL A 95 -8.62 1.64 -2.79
N LEU A 96 -7.32 1.83 -2.54
CA LEU A 96 -6.63 1.23 -1.41
C LEU A 96 -5.56 2.17 -0.87
N ARG A 97 -5.39 2.18 0.45
CA ARG A 97 -4.30 2.86 1.17
C ARG A 97 -3.56 1.84 2.02
N GLY A 98 -2.26 2.04 2.17
CA GLY A 98 -1.37 1.10 2.82
C GLY A 98 -1.06 -0.08 1.90
N LEU A 99 0.20 -0.18 1.49
CA LEU A 99 0.69 -1.22 0.59
C LEU A 99 1.53 -2.27 1.33
N GLY A 100 1.58 -2.19 2.66
CA GLY A 100 2.39 -3.09 3.49
C GLY A 100 1.92 -4.56 3.52
N PHE A 101 0.72 -4.85 3.01
CA PHE A 101 0.26 -6.23 2.80
C PHE A 101 0.92 -6.89 1.60
N MET A 102 1.52 -6.10 0.70
CA MET A 102 2.16 -6.64 -0.49
C MET A 102 3.44 -7.37 -0.11
N ARG A 103 3.69 -8.46 -0.81
CA ARG A 103 4.87 -9.29 -0.61
C ARG A 103 6.12 -8.65 -1.18
N GLU A 104 7.24 -8.84 -0.49
CA GLU A 104 8.56 -8.51 -1.03
C GLU A 104 8.98 -9.57 -2.07
N VAL A 105 9.47 -9.12 -3.22
CA VAL A 105 10.09 -9.95 -4.26
C VAL A 105 11.46 -9.40 -4.65
N ALA A 106 12.27 -10.23 -5.31
CA ALA A 106 13.52 -9.76 -5.88
C ALA A 106 13.27 -8.70 -6.97
N PRO A 107 14.15 -7.70 -7.13
CA PRO A 107 14.11 -6.78 -8.26
C PRO A 107 14.18 -7.52 -9.58
N ALA A 108 13.32 -7.13 -10.52
CA ALA A 108 13.20 -7.74 -11.83
C ALA A 108 12.95 -6.66 -12.89
N ALA A 109 13.27 -6.96 -14.14
CA ALA A 109 12.93 -6.10 -15.27
C ALA A 109 11.42 -6.11 -15.58
N ASP A 110 10.74 -7.21 -15.20
CA ASP A 110 9.32 -7.42 -15.36
C ASP A 110 8.76 -8.13 -14.11
N TYR A 111 7.57 -7.72 -13.70
CA TYR A 111 6.84 -8.24 -12.55
C TYR A 111 5.59 -9.03 -12.96
N GLY A 112 5.28 -9.12 -14.26
CA GLY A 112 4.15 -9.88 -14.77
C GLY A 112 4.21 -11.36 -14.38
N GLY A 113 3.03 -11.95 -14.14
CA GLY A 113 2.90 -13.35 -13.77
C GLY A 113 3.40 -13.73 -12.38
N LEU A 114 4.01 -12.83 -11.61
CA LEU A 114 4.47 -13.10 -10.25
C LEU A 114 3.28 -13.37 -9.31
N ALA A 115 3.48 -14.27 -8.35
CA ALA A 115 2.50 -14.50 -7.31
C ALA A 115 2.47 -13.31 -6.34
N ALA A 116 1.32 -12.67 -6.23
CA ALA A 116 1.07 -11.48 -5.43
C ALA A 116 0.05 -11.76 -4.33
N ASP A 117 0.18 -11.03 -3.23
CA ASP A 117 -0.81 -11.02 -2.16
C ASP A 117 -1.89 -9.98 -2.53
N CYS A 118 -3.14 -10.30 -2.21
CA CYS A 118 -4.30 -9.52 -2.63
C CYS A 118 -5.20 -9.15 -1.45
N VAL A 119 -5.83 -7.98 -1.56
CA VAL A 119 -6.85 -7.48 -0.63
C VAL A 119 -8.10 -7.10 -1.39
N VAL A 120 -9.24 -7.62 -0.93
CA VAL A 120 -10.58 -7.20 -1.40
C VAL A 120 -10.95 -5.88 -0.74
N THR A 121 -11.39 -4.90 -1.55
CA THR A 121 -11.67 -3.54 -1.08
C THR A 121 -13.15 -3.25 -0.86
N GLY A 122 -13.40 -2.11 -0.23
CA GLY A 122 -14.72 -1.50 -0.04
C GLY A 122 -15.42 -1.05 -1.33
N ARG A 123 -14.72 -1.03 -2.47
CA ARG A 123 -15.23 -0.50 -3.74
C ARG A 123 -15.87 -1.60 -4.59
N ALA A 124 -17.11 -1.38 -5.03
CA ALA A 124 -17.75 -2.26 -6.02
C ALA A 124 -16.99 -2.25 -7.34
N TRP A 125 -16.88 -3.40 -7.99
CA TRP A 125 -16.37 -3.48 -9.36
C TRP A 125 -17.39 -2.90 -10.33
N ARG A 126 -16.96 -2.06 -11.28
CA ARG A 126 -17.84 -1.42 -12.27
C ARG A 126 -17.44 -1.87 -13.68
N ALA A 127 -18.40 -1.92 -14.59
CA ALA A 127 -18.11 -2.15 -16.00
C ALA A 127 -17.11 -1.11 -16.51
N GLY A 128 -16.09 -1.56 -17.24
CA GLY A 128 -15.00 -0.72 -17.73
C GLY A 128 -13.80 -0.61 -16.79
N ASP A 129 -13.89 -1.06 -15.54
CA ASP A 129 -12.72 -1.07 -14.63
C ASP A 129 -11.63 -2.04 -15.12
N GLU A 130 -11.99 -3.09 -15.87
CA GLU A 130 -11.06 -4.04 -16.49
C GLU A 130 -10.09 -3.40 -17.50
N ALA A 131 -10.50 -2.31 -18.14
CA ALA A 131 -9.69 -1.60 -19.14
C ALA A 131 -8.87 -0.46 -18.54
N ARG A 132 -9.00 -0.19 -17.23
CA ARG A 132 -8.39 0.95 -16.56
C ARG A 132 -7.20 0.50 -15.76
N ALA A 133 -6.01 0.96 -16.16
CA ALA A 133 -4.80 0.71 -15.38
C ALA A 133 -4.88 1.40 -14.01
N PRO A 134 -4.59 0.69 -12.91
CA PRO A 134 -4.38 1.34 -11.62
C PRO A 134 -3.20 2.31 -11.67
N VAL A 135 -3.21 3.28 -10.78
CA VAL A 135 -2.07 4.16 -10.51
C VAL A 135 -1.59 3.89 -9.09
N VAL A 136 -0.35 3.42 -8.98
CA VAL A 136 0.34 3.22 -7.71
C VAL A 136 1.08 4.48 -7.32
N ARG A 137 0.89 4.96 -6.09
CA ARG A 137 1.55 6.17 -5.59
C ARG A 137 2.12 5.96 -4.20
N ILE A 138 3.40 6.27 -4.05
CA ILE A 138 4.07 6.43 -2.76
C ILE A 138 4.38 7.93 -2.60
N PRO A 139 3.87 8.61 -1.57
CA PRO A 139 4.16 10.02 -1.34
C PRO A 139 5.65 10.29 -1.10
N ARG A 140 6.11 11.47 -1.54
CA ARG A 140 7.39 12.03 -1.10
C ARG A 140 7.36 12.22 0.42
N GLN A 141 8.40 11.74 1.09
CA GLN A 141 8.49 11.87 2.54
C GLN A 141 9.94 11.91 3.00
N GLN A 142 10.14 12.54 4.15
CA GLN A 142 11.39 12.54 4.88
C GLN A 142 11.44 11.29 5.76
N LEU A 143 12.52 10.53 5.62
CA LEU A 143 12.83 9.35 6.40
C LEU A 143 14.03 9.72 7.28
N VAL A 144 13.86 9.65 8.60
CA VAL A 144 14.97 9.83 9.55
C VAL A 144 15.46 8.43 9.90
N ASN A 145 16.76 8.18 9.77
CA ASN A 145 17.33 6.94 10.29
C ASN A 145 17.90 7.21 11.68
N GLU A 146 17.30 6.57 12.69
CA GLU A 146 17.65 6.70 14.11
C GLU A 146 18.86 5.85 14.50
N ALA A 147 19.51 5.14 13.56
CA ALA A 147 20.70 4.34 13.86
C ALA A 147 21.91 5.13 14.41
N ASP A 148 21.85 6.47 14.42
CA ASP A 148 22.83 7.35 15.07
C ASP A 148 22.27 8.05 16.34
N ALA A 149 21.02 7.77 16.75
CA ALA A 149 20.37 8.45 17.87
C ALA A 149 20.69 7.84 19.26
N ASP A 150 21.58 6.86 19.32
CA ASP A 150 22.13 6.33 20.56
C ASP A 150 23.35 7.17 21.01
N GLY A 151 23.08 8.40 21.47
CA GLY A 151 23.92 9.02 22.51
C GLY A 151 25.03 10.00 22.10
N GLY A 152 24.93 10.70 20.98
CA GLY A 152 25.83 11.84 20.68
C GLY A 152 25.11 12.96 19.93
N ASP A 153 25.52 14.21 20.16
CA ASP A 153 24.98 15.46 19.57
C ASP A 153 25.11 15.57 18.03
N ALA A 154 25.24 14.45 17.31
CA ALA A 154 25.31 14.38 15.87
C ALA A 154 23.89 14.18 15.29
N GLY A 155 23.34 15.23 14.68
CA GLY A 155 22.05 15.16 13.99
C GLY A 155 22.02 14.02 12.96
N GLY A 156 21.03 13.13 13.09
CA GLY A 156 20.89 11.96 12.23
C GLY A 156 20.83 12.31 10.74
N VAL A 157 21.26 11.38 9.89
CA VAL A 157 21.22 11.56 8.43
C VAL A 157 19.77 11.60 7.97
N ILE A 158 19.35 12.73 7.39
CA ILE A 158 18.04 12.88 6.79
C ILE A 158 18.06 12.24 5.39
N VAL A 159 17.23 11.23 5.18
CA VAL A 159 17.02 10.59 3.89
C VAL A 159 15.68 11.02 3.30
N TYR A 160 15.64 11.31 2.01
CA TYR A 160 14.40 11.66 1.32
C TYR A 160 13.98 10.56 0.36
N PHE A 161 12.69 10.24 0.34
CA PHE A 161 12.10 9.44 -0.71
C PHE A 161 11.50 10.34 -1.80
N ARG A 162 11.88 10.09 -3.06
CA ARG A 162 11.39 10.80 -4.23
C ARG A 162 10.42 9.90 -4.99
N ALA A 163 9.22 10.40 -5.27
CA ALA A 163 8.21 9.68 -6.05
C ALA A 163 8.46 9.89 -7.56
N ASP A 164 9.52 9.30 -8.08
CA ASP A 164 10.01 9.45 -9.46
C ASP A 164 9.76 8.22 -10.36
N GLY A 165 9.04 7.21 -9.85
CA GLY A 165 8.69 5.99 -10.58
C GLY A 165 9.40 4.75 -10.02
N PRO A 166 9.36 3.60 -10.71
CA PRO A 166 9.99 2.37 -10.25
C PRO A 166 11.48 2.55 -9.93
N GLY A 167 11.87 2.31 -8.66
CA GLY A 167 13.23 2.54 -8.16
C GLY A 167 14.01 1.29 -7.78
N ALA A 168 13.40 0.09 -7.82
CA ALA A 168 14.09 -1.15 -7.56
C ALA A 168 14.93 -1.57 -8.78
N GLY A 169 16.12 -0.99 -8.91
CA GLY A 169 17.09 -1.36 -9.95
C GLY A 169 17.81 -2.69 -9.68
N THR A 170 18.24 -3.33 -10.77
CA THR A 170 19.12 -4.52 -10.80
C THR A 170 20.57 -4.22 -11.17
N ARG A 171 20.89 -2.97 -11.56
CA ARG A 171 22.25 -2.56 -11.93
C ARG A 171 23.16 -2.45 -10.71
#